data_AF-A0A7S3WDF1-F1
#
_entry.id   AF-A0A7S3WDF1-F1
#
_cell.length_a   1.000
_cell.length_b   1.000
_cell.length_c   1.000
_cell.angle_alpha   90.00
_cell.angle_beta   90.00
_cell.angle_gamma   90.00
#
_symmetry.space_group_name_H-M   'P 1'
#
loop_
_entity.id
_entity.type
_entity.pdbx_description
1 polymer ?
#
loop_
_entity_poly.entity_id
_entity_poly.type
_entity_poly.pdbx_seq_one_letter_code
_entity_poly.pdbx_strand_id
1 'polypeptide(L)'
;EQAGVIQPSLLIHPESGAECLQLWCFSRTLAPIAYEAYLQVRASERPDLPFVESIPYDGRPNFPITLVSADGRSKFTLPREQALELFRAVFSTMSLLYWEAGDLFIFDNMLYGHMRMPGPPPRSLHALFGDEVDTRAYAAADAPACVLAAARLKAKGSI
;
A
#
# COMPACT_ATOMS: atom_id res chain seq x y z
N GLU A 1 6.10 24.85 -1.85
CA GLU A 1 5.88 23.50 -1.28
C GLU A 1 4.48 23.00 -1.65
N GLN A 2 4.34 21.74 -2.06
CA GLN A 2 3.02 21.12 -2.15
C GLN A 2 2.61 20.69 -0.73
N ALA A 3 1.54 21.27 -0.20
CA ALA A 3 0.93 20.80 1.04
C ALA A 3 0.31 19.41 0.78
N GLY A 4 0.96 18.36 1.25
CA GLY A 4 0.36 17.02 1.31
C GLY A 4 -0.67 16.94 2.44
N VAL A 5 -1.57 15.97 2.38
CA VAL A 5 -2.49 15.68 3.50
C VAL A 5 -1.79 14.72 4.45
N ILE A 6 -1.82 15.05 5.74
CA ILE A 6 -1.31 14.17 6.80
C ILE A 6 -2.39 13.13 7.08
N GLN A 7 -2.04 11.85 6.95
CA GLN A 7 -2.90 10.71 7.26
C GLN A 7 -2.25 9.89 8.38
N PRO A 8 -3.02 9.19 9.22
CA PRO A 8 -2.44 8.25 10.17
C PRO A 8 -1.72 7.10 9.43
N SER A 9 -0.52 6.72 9.87
CA SER A 9 0.16 5.55 9.28
C SER A 9 -0.33 4.23 9.87
N LEU A 10 -1.01 4.26 11.00
CA LEU A 10 -1.59 3.10 11.66
C LEU A 10 -3.01 3.43 12.14
N LEU A 11 -3.94 2.53 11.88
CA LEU A 11 -5.32 2.60 12.32
C LEU A 11 -5.65 1.47 13.29
N ILE A 12 -6.74 1.64 14.04
CA ILE A 12 -7.44 0.57 14.73
C ILE A 12 -8.71 0.25 13.95
N HIS A 13 -8.82 -0.94 13.40
CA HIS A 13 -10.02 -1.37 12.68
C HIS A 13 -11.24 -1.36 13.61
N PRO A 14 -12.34 -0.64 13.29
CA PRO A 14 -13.43 -0.41 14.23
C PRO A 14 -14.16 -1.66 14.70
N GLU A 15 -14.28 -2.68 13.85
CA GLU A 15 -15.05 -3.88 14.19
C GLU A 15 -14.19 -4.95 14.87
N SER A 16 -12.96 -5.16 14.38
CA SER A 16 -12.08 -6.22 14.89
C SER A 16 -11.10 -5.74 15.96
N GLY A 17 -10.89 -4.43 16.10
CA GLY A 17 -9.86 -3.85 16.97
C GLY A 17 -8.42 -4.08 16.49
N ALA A 18 -8.22 -4.62 15.28
CA ALA A 18 -6.90 -4.92 14.76
C ALA A 18 -6.12 -3.65 14.41
N GLU A 19 -4.81 -3.67 14.66
CA GLU A 19 -3.90 -2.63 14.18
C GLU A 19 -3.68 -2.80 12.67
N CYS A 20 -3.92 -1.73 11.90
CA CYS A 20 -3.86 -1.76 10.44
C CYS A 20 -2.89 -0.73 9.92
N LEU A 21 -1.85 -1.19 9.23
CA LEU A 21 -0.86 -0.33 8.62
C LEU A 21 -1.45 0.37 7.39
N GLN A 22 -1.57 1.69 7.46
CA GLN A 22 -2.00 2.55 6.35
C GLN A 22 -0.78 3.24 5.75
N LEU A 23 -0.02 2.48 4.98
CA LEU A 23 1.05 3.04 4.18
C LEU A 23 0.62 3.04 2.73
N TRP A 24 0.69 4.20 2.10
CA TRP A 24 0.66 4.31 0.64
C TRP A 24 2.06 3.89 0.13
N CYS A 25 2.31 2.59 0.16
CA CYS A 25 3.66 2.02 0.12
C CYS A 25 4.35 2.11 -1.24
N PHE A 26 3.61 2.37 -2.31
CA PHE A 26 4.16 2.20 -3.65
C PHE A 26 4.33 3.53 -4.34
N SER A 27 5.58 3.94 -4.46
CA SER A 27 6.05 4.90 -5.44
C SER A 27 7.04 4.23 -6.37
N ARG A 28 7.23 4.78 -7.56
CA ARG A 28 8.15 4.22 -8.55
C ARG A 28 9.58 4.09 -8.01
N THR A 29 9.98 4.96 -7.08
CA THR A 29 11.31 4.94 -6.45
C THR A 29 11.51 3.78 -5.48
N LEU A 30 10.44 3.18 -4.96
CA LEU A 30 10.50 2.04 -4.04
C LEU A 30 10.43 0.69 -4.76
N ALA A 31 10.08 0.68 -6.05
CA ALA A 31 9.98 -0.56 -6.83
C ALA A 31 11.25 -1.43 -6.81
N PRO A 32 12.49 -0.89 -6.87
CA PRO A 32 13.69 -1.72 -6.74
C PRO A 32 13.84 -2.38 -5.37
N ILE A 33 13.51 -1.66 -4.29
CA ILE A 33 13.59 -2.18 -2.90
C ILE A 33 12.51 -3.25 -2.70
N ALA A 34 11.29 -2.99 -3.17
CA ALA A 34 10.21 -3.96 -3.13
C ALA A 34 10.57 -5.21 -3.96
N TYR A 35 11.18 -5.06 -5.13
CA TYR A 35 11.59 -6.20 -5.96
C TYR A 35 12.66 -7.06 -5.25
N GLU A 36 13.64 -6.43 -4.61
CA GLU A 36 14.63 -7.13 -3.80
C GLU A 36 13.99 -7.88 -2.63
N ALA A 37 13.08 -7.26 -1.88
CA ALA A 37 12.34 -7.92 -0.81
C ALA A 37 11.52 -9.12 -1.34
N TYR A 38 10.87 -8.97 -2.49
CA TYR A 38 10.12 -10.04 -3.13
C TYR A 38 11.01 -11.25 -3.45
N LEU A 39 12.19 -11.02 -4.04
CA LEU A 39 13.13 -12.09 -4.35
C LEU A 39 13.64 -12.79 -3.09
N GLN A 40 13.91 -12.05 -2.02
CA GLN A 40 14.34 -12.63 -0.74
C GLN A 40 13.23 -13.50 -0.14
N VAL A 41 12.00 -12.99 -0.06
CA VAL A 41 10.84 -13.74 0.46
C VAL A 41 10.57 -14.98 -0.38
N ARG A 42 10.62 -14.88 -1.71
CA ARG A 42 10.47 -16.04 -2.59
C ARG A 42 11.55 -17.09 -2.37
N ALA A 43 12.79 -16.68 -2.09
CA ALA A 43 13.88 -17.62 -1.86
C ALA A 43 13.79 -18.33 -0.50
N SER A 44 13.30 -17.66 0.55
CA SER A 44 13.39 -18.17 1.93
C SER A 44 12.07 -18.54 2.60
N GLU A 45 10.98 -17.83 2.31
CA GLU A 45 9.73 -17.91 3.10
C GLU A 45 8.55 -18.41 2.26
N ARG A 46 8.49 -18.00 1.00
CA ARG A 46 7.36 -18.26 0.10
C ARG A 46 7.83 -18.71 -1.29
N PRO A 47 8.44 -19.90 -1.41
CA PRO A 47 8.93 -20.43 -2.68
C PRO A 47 7.82 -20.71 -3.71
N ASP A 48 6.56 -20.71 -3.28
CA ASP A 48 5.36 -20.81 -4.12
C ASP A 48 5.08 -19.56 -4.96
N LEU A 49 5.66 -18.41 -4.60
CA LEU A 49 5.43 -17.17 -5.34
C LEU A 49 5.97 -17.26 -6.78
N PRO A 50 5.23 -16.73 -7.77
CA PRO A 50 5.64 -16.79 -9.16
C PRO A 50 6.92 -15.98 -9.38
N PHE A 51 7.71 -16.39 -10.36
CA PHE A 51 8.83 -15.55 -10.78
C PHE A 51 8.29 -14.30 -11.50
N VAL A 52 8.86 -13.15 -11.19
CA VAL A 52 8.62 -11.88 -11.90
C VAL A 52 9.96 -11.23 -12.19
N GLU A 53 10.07 -10.54 -13.33
CA GLU A 53 11.30 -9.84 -13.72
C GLU A 53 11.39 -8.44 -13.08
N SER A 54 10.26 -7.89 -12.66
CA SER A 54 10.16 -6.58 -12.00
C SER A 54 8.81 -6.41 -11.29
N ILE A 55 8.73 -5.43 -10.41
CA ILE A 55 7.46 -4.94 -9.86
C ILE A 55 6.98 -3.76 -10.72
N PRO A 56 5.95 -3.94 -11.55
CA PRO A 56 5.46 -2.89 -12.43
C PRO A 56 4.71 -1.83 -11.62
N TYR A 57 5.18 -0.58 -11.67
CA TYR A 57 4.48 0.56 -11.10
C TYR A 57 4.59 1.77 -12.03
N ASP A 58 3.48 2.08 -12.70
CA ASP A 58 3.35 3.18 -13.66
C ASP A 58 2.98 4.52 -13.00
N GLY A 59 2.72 4.52 -11.68
CA GLY A 59 2.50 5.73 -10.90
C GLY A 59 3.65 6.73 -11.02
N ARG A 60 3.38 7.99 -10.66
CA ARG A 60 4.36 9.09 -10.78
C ARG A 60 5.63 8.77 -9.98
N PRO A 61 6.81 9.27 -10.40
CA PRO A 61 8.08 9.04 -9.68
C PRO A 61 8.18 9.72 -8.32
N ASN A 62 7.07 10.17 -7.74
CA ASN A 62 7.11 11.06 -6.61
C ASN A 62 6.73 10.34 -5.33
N PHE A 63 7.62 10.54 -4.35
CA PHE A 63 7.48 10.37 -2.91
C PHE A 63 7.96 9.00 -2.37
N PRO A 64 9.09 8.94 -1.66
CA PRO A 64 9.40 7.79 -0.81
C PRO A 64 8.35 7.68 0.31
N ILE A 65 8.30 6.56 1.03
CA ILE A 65 7.51 6.46 2.28
C ILE A 65 8.03 7.55 3.22
N THR A 66 7.26 8.63 3.31
CA THR A 66 7.60 9.82 4.07
C THR A 66 6.70 9.85 5.29
N LEU A 67 7.30 9.51 6.41
CA LEU A 67 6.66 9.58 7.71
C LEU A 67 6.80 11.00 8.25
N VAL A 68 5.82 11.40 9.03
CA VAL A 68 5.78 12.67 9.74
C VAL A 68 5.79 12.38 11.22
N SER A 69 6.58 13.15 11.96
CA SER A 69 6.46 13.17 13.41
C SER A 69 5.02 13.51 13.82
N ALA A 70 4.61 13.06 15.01
CA ALA A 70 3.25 13.28 15.52
C ALA A 70 2.86 14.77 15.56
N ASP A 71 3.83 15.69 15.67
CA ASP A 71 3.62 17.13 15.65
C ASP A 71 3.43 17.73 14.23
N GLY A 72 3.54 16.92 13.18
CA GLY A 72 3.41 17.35 11.79
C GLY A 72 4.63 18.09 11.21
N ARG A 73 5.67 18.35 12.01
CA ARG A 73 6.74 19.32 11.67
C ARG A 73 7.94 18.69 10.99
N SER A 74 8.29 17.46 11.36
CA SER A 74 9.46 16.77 10.84
C SER A 74 9.02 15.69 9.86
N LYS A 75 9.61 15.69 8.67
CA LYS A 75 9.47 14.62 7.70
C LYS A 75 10.71 13.75 7.75
N PHE A 76 10.54 12.44 7.80
CA PHE A 76 11.66 11.52 7.63
C PHE A 76 11.30 10.46 6.60
N THR A 77 12.31 10.13 5.79
CA THR A 77 12.24 9.02 4.86
C THR A 77 12.62 7.76 5.60
N LEU A 78 11.82 6.70 5.45
CA LEU A 78 12.16 5.41 6.01
C LEU A 78 13.53 4.95 5.47
N PRO A 79 14.51 4.62 6.34
CA PRO A 79 15.80 4.07 5.91
C PRO A 79 15.60 2.86 5.00
N ARG A 80 16.51 2.68 4.03
CA ARG A 80 16.42 1.60 3.04
C ARG A 80 16.21 0.23 3.67
N GLU A 81 16.95 -0.09 4.73
CA GLU A 81 16.87 -1.38 5.42
C GLU A 81 15.48 -1.60 6.06
N GLN A 82 14.92 -0.56 6.66
CA GLN A 82 13.56 -0.62 7.23
C GLN A 82 12.49 -0.71 6.14
N ALA A 83 12.68 -0.03 5.01
CA ALA A 83 11.80 -0.16 3.85
C ALA A 83 11.85 -1.58 3.25
N LEU A 84 13.05 -2.18 3.17
CA LEU A 84 13.23 -3.55 2.71
C LEU A 84 12.50 -4.53 3.64
N GLU A 85 12.69 -4.41 4.96
CA GLU A 85 12.04 -5.27 5.95
C GLU A 85 10.52 -5.13 5.93
N LEU A 86 10.01 -3.90 5.78
CA LEU A 86 8.59 -3.66 5.60
C LEU A 86 8.04 -4.42 4.39
N PHE A 87 8.70 -4.31 3.22
CA PHE A 87 8.25 -5.04 2.03
C PHE A 87 8.37 -6.56 2.20
N ARG A 88 9.40 -7.05 2.90
CA ARG A 88 9.51 -8.49 3.22
C ARG A 88 8.31 -8.96 4.02
N ALA A 89 7.92 -8.24 5.07
CA ALA A 89 6.75 -8.56 5.89
C ALA A 89 5.44 -8.54 5.08
N VAL A 90 5.30 -7.58 4.15
CA VAL A 90 4.14 -7.53 3.24
C VAL A 90 4.10 -8.75 2.31
N PHE A 91 5.23 -9.11 1.70
CA PHE A 91 5.28 -10.23 0.76
C PHE A 91 5.20 -11.59 1.45
N SER A 92 5.72 -11.76 2.66
CA SER A 92 5.65 -13.04 3.37
C SER A 92 4.21 -13.42 3.73
N THR A 93 3.39 -12.42 4.00
CA THR A 93 1.97 -12.56 4.39
C THR A 93 1.00 -12.51 3.21
N MET A 94 1.48 -12.27 1.97
CA MET A 94 0.59 -12.08 0.83
C MET A 94 -0.14 -13.37 0.42
N SER A 95 -1.37 -13.22 -0.04
CA SER A 95 -2.14 -14.30 -0.65
C SER A 95 -2.29 -14.05 -2.15
N LEU A 96 -2.07 -15.10 -2.95
CA LEU A 96 -2.24 -15.03 -4.40
C LEU A 96 -3.63 -15.56 -4.77
N LEU A 97 -4.36 -14.73 -5.53
CA LEU A 97 -5.65 -15.10 -6.10
C LEU A 97 -5.49 -15.22 -7.61
N TYR A 98 -5.81 -16.40 -8.13
CA TYR A 98 -5.87 -16.67 -9.56
C TYR A 98 -7.30 -16.47 -10.02
N TRP A 99 -7.51 -15.47 -10.88
CA TRP A 99 -8.83 -15.05 -11.32
C TRP A 99 -9.34 -15.89 -12.48
N GLU A 100 -10.56 -16.37 -12.35
CA GLU A 100 -11.37 -16.96 -13.41
C GLU A 100 -12.56 -16.06 -13.76
N ALA A 101 -13.13 -16.27 -14.94
CA ALA A 101 -14.28 -15.50 -15.38
C ALA A 101 -15.51 -15.83 -14.51
N GLY A 102 -16.07 -14.80 -13.88
CA GLY A 102 -17.21 -14.93 -12.96
C GLY A 102 -16.83 -14.87 -11.48
N ASP A 103 -15.54 -14.90 -11.15
CA ASP A 103 -15.07 -14.72 -9.77
C ASP A 103 -15.43 -13.34 -9.23
N LEU A 104 -15.78 -13.31 -7.94
CA LEU A 104 -16.02 -12.11 -7.17
C LEU A 104 -15.17 -12.15 -5.91
N PHE A 105 -14.38 -11.10 -5.69
CA PHE A 105 -13.63 -10.89 -4.46
C PHE A 105 -14.13 -9.65 -3.75
N ILE A 106 -14.55 -9.82 -2.49
CA ILE A 106 -14.94 -8.73 -1.60
C ILE A 106 -13.95 -8.75 -0.45
N PHE A 107 -13.35 -7.60 -0.16
CA PHE A 107 -12.40 -7.47 0.93
C PHE A 107 -12.56 -6.12 1.63
N ASP A 108 -12.15 -6.10 2.89
CA ASP A 108 -12.09 -4.89 3.69
C ASP A 108 -10.82 -4.10 3.37
N ASN A 109 -10.99 -2.92 2.79
CA ASN A 109 -9.88 -2.08 2.34
C ASN A 109 -9.14 -1.36 3.51
N MET A 110 -9.62 -1.48 4.75
CA MET A 110 -8.86 -1.09 5.95
C MET A 110 -7.89 -2.20 6.39
N LEU A 111 -8.33 -3.46 6.30
CA LEU A 111 -7.56 -4.62 6.76
C LEU A 111 -6.55 -5.11 5.71
N TYR A 112 -6.86 -4.99 4.42
CA TYR A 112 -6.07 -5.59 3.35
C TYR A 112 -5.57 -4.55 2.35
N GLY A 113 -4.25 -4.56 2.14
CA GLY A 113 -3.64 -4.00 0.94
C GLY A 113 -3.79 -4.97 -0.22
N HIS A 114 -3.89 -4.46 -1.44
CA HIS A 114 -3.94 -5.27 -2.65
C HIS A 114 -2.92 -4.80 -3.68
N MET A 115 -2.44 -5.74 -4.49
CA MET A 115 -1.53 -5.47 -5.59
C MET A 115 -1.84 -6.39 -6.76
N ARG A 116 -1.29 -6.07 -7.93
CA ARG A 116 -1.54 -6.83 -9.15
C ARG A 116 -0.24 -7.38 -9.70
N MET A 117 -0.16 -8.70 -9.82
CA MET A 117 0.97 -9.35 -10.48
C MET A 117 0.98 -9.06 -11.99
N PRO A 118 2.17 -9.00 -12.63
CA PRO A 118 2.30 -9.05 -14.08
C PRO A 118 1.55 -10.25 -14.63
N GLY A 119 0.90 -10.09 -15.79
CA GLY A 119 0.16 -11.18 -16.43
C GLY A 119 -0.12 -10.89 -17.89
N PRO A 120 -0.34 -11.93 -18.71
CA PRO A 120 -0.61 -11.77 -20.12
C PRO A 120 -1.98 -11.10 -20.36
N PRO A 121 -2.08 -10.12 -21.28
CA PRO A 121 -3.37 -9.65 -21.78
C PRO A 121 -3.98 -10.64 -22.80
N PRO A 122 -5.32 -10.60 -23.03
CA PRO A 122 -6.29 -9.69 -22.42
C PRO A 122 -6.76 -10.15 -21.03
N ARG A 123 -6.89 -9.19 -20.10
CA ARG A 123 -7.47 -9.39 -18.77
C ARG A 123 -8.38 -8.20 -18.43
N SER A 124 -9.62 -8.46 -18.04
CA SER A 124 -10.58 -7.43 -17.60
C SER A 124 -11.00 -7.69 -16.16
N LEU A 125 -10.95 -6.66 -15.33
CA LEU A 125 -11.48 -6.67 -13.96
C LEU A 125 -12.35 -5.41 -13.78
N HIS A 126 -13.47 -5.58 -13.09
CA HIS A 126 -14.35 -4.48 -12.70
C HIS A 126 -14.25 -4.30 -11.19
N ALA A 127 -14.15 -3.06 -10.74
CA ALA A 127 -14.06 -2.71 -9.33
C ALA A 127 -15.23 -1.80 -8.96
N LEU A 128 -15.82 -2.08 -7.80
CA LEU A 128 -16.79 -1.22 -7.13
C LEU A 128 -16.21 -0.85 -5.77
N PHE A 129 -16.44 0.37 -5.34
CA PHE A 129 -16.00 0.87 -4.05
C PHE A 129 -17.23 1.12 -3.18
N GLY A 130 -17.18 0.65 -1.93
CA GLY A 130 -18.15 1.00 -0.92
C GLY A 130 -18.00 2.47 -0.49
N ASP A 131 -18.78 2.86 0.51
CA ASP A 131 -18.75 4.23 1.06
C ASP A 131 -17.35 4.62 1.54
N GLU A 132 -16.97 5.87 1.27
CA GLU A 132 -15.71 6.41 1.75
C GLU A 132 -15.74 6.57 3.27
N VAL A 133 -14.75 6.00 3.94
CA VAL A 133 -14.58 6.08 5.40
C VAL A 133 -13.48 7.08 5.73
N ASP A 134 -13.76 8.02 6.64
CA ASP A 134 -12.73 8.92 7.15
C ASP A 134 -11.78 8.18 8.11
N THR A 135 -10.67 7.68 7.59
CA THR A 135 -9.69 6.88 8.33
C THR A 135 -9.08 7.63 9.52
N ARG A 136 -9.13 8.96 9.55
CA ARG A 136 -8.64 9.77 10.68
C ARG A 136 -9.42 9.52 11.97
N ALA A 137 -10.69 9.10 11.86
CA ALA A 137 -11.51 8.73 13.02
C ALA A 137 -11.02 7.45 13.73
N TYR A 138 -10.15 6.67 13.08
CA TYR A 138 -9.66 5.38 13.55
C TYR A 138 -8.15 5.39 13.80
N ALA A 139 -7.53 6.57 13.90
CA ALA A 139 -6.10 6.68 14.15
C ALA A 139 -5.75 6.04 15.51
N ALA A 140 -4.71 5.20 15.53
CA ALA A 140 -4.14 4.73 16.78
C ALA A 140 -3.48 5.91 17.52
N ALA A 141 -3.69 6.00 18.84
CA ALA A 141 -3.38 7.19 19.63
C ALA A 141 -1.91 7.64 19.57
N ASP A 142 -0.98 6.69 19.42
CA ASP A 142 0.47 6.92 19.41
C ASP A 142 1.12 6.65 18.04
N ALA A 143 0.31 6.47 17.00
CA ALA A 143 0.83 6.15 15.68
C ALA A 143 1.53 7.35 15.03
N PRO A 144 2.66 7.14 14.33
CA PRO A 144 3.19 8.18 13.47
C PRO A 144 2.18 8.52 12.37
N ALA A 145 2.30 9.73 11.85
CA ALA A 145 1.51 10.13 10.69
C ALA A 145 2.36 9.95 9.42
N CYS A 146 1.71 9.89 8.26
CA CYS A 146 2.36 9.84 6.95
C CYS A 146 1.87 10.99 6.08
N VAL A 147 2.74 11.51 5.20
CA VAL A 147 2.30 12.48 4.18
C VAL A 147 1.75 11.71 2.99
N LEU A 148 0.45 11.83 2.76
CA LEU A 148 -0.12 11.52 1.46
C LEU A 148 0.07 12.73 0.55
N ALA A 149 1.05 12.65 -0.35
CA ALA A 149 1.33 13.70 -1.33
C ALA A 149 0.38 13.71 -2.54
N ALA A 150 -0.78 13.04 -2.41
CA ALA A 150 -1.83 12.98 -3.44
C ALA A 150 -2.97 14.00 -3.23
N ALA A 151 -2.83 14.98 -2.35
CA ALA A 151 -3.89 15.95 -2.06
C ALA A 151 -3.94 17.12 -3.07
N ARG A 152 -4.06 16.81 -4.36
CA ARG A 152 -4.60 17.75 -5.37
C ARG A 152 -4.96 17.06 -6.70
N LEU A 153 -5.57 15.87 -6.65
CA LEU A 153 -6.42 15.44 -7.76
C LEU A 153 -7.86 15.81 -7.41
N LYS A 154 -8.23 17.02 -7.86
CA LYS A 154 -9.57 17.60 -7.94
C LYS A 154 -10.71 16.66 -7.52
N ALA A 155 -11.46 17.09 -6.51
CA ALA A 155 -12.92 17.03 -6.58
C ALA A 155 -13.36 17.64 -7.93
N LYS A 156 -13.49 16.80 -8.97
CA LYS A 156 -14.19 17.10 -10.22
C LYS A 156 -14.76 15.81 -10.79
N GLY A 157 -16.07 15.65 -10.60
CA GLY A 157 -16.98 14.64 -11.18
C GLY A 157 -17.04 13.37 -10.32
N SER A 158 -18.11 12.99 -9.61
CA SER A 158 -19.54 13.12 -9.95
C SER A 158 -19.79 12.94 -11.45
N ILE A 159 -19.79 11.69 -11.87
CA ILE A 159 -20.73 11.19 -12.87
C ILE A 159 -21.39 9.98 -12.23
#